data_AF-A0A183A011-F1
#
_entry.id   AF-A0A183A011-F1
#
_cell.length_a   1.000
_cell.length_b   1.000
_cell.length_c   1.000
_cell.angle_alpha   90.00
_cell.angle_beta   90.00
_cell.angle_gamma   90.00
#
_symmetry.space_group_name_H-M   'P 1'
#
loop_
_entity.id
_entity.type
_entity.pdbx_description
1 polymer ?
#
loop_
_entity_poly.entity_id
_entity_poly.type
_entity_poly.pdbx_seq_one_letter_code
_entity_poly.pdbx_strand_id
1 'polypeptide(L)'
;LEFISANDGISLANGDHPMVSEIHWDPTGRYLSTVVSSFYQKNDNGVWFWNSVGRCLYKMPLNGLRTFAWRPRPPTLLSAEQLQNIKKNMSKYNTHFANEDKMLASKASRELLEKRQRLLSEFTAWKNGIIKQYQSEKSERIALRGMDTDNVTADGQTEEELEIIVSTVKKVVRRNTDD
;
A
#
# COMPACT_ATOMS: atom_id res chain seq x y z
N LEU A 1 -17.09 16.28 -7.17
CA LEU A 1 -17.83 16.36 -5.89
C LEU A 1 -17.46 17.66 -5.21
N GLU A 2 -18.44 18.41 -4.74
CA GLU A 2 -18.22 19.67 -4.03
C GLU A 2 -18.82 19.57 -2.63
N PHE A 3 -18.06 19.99 -1.61
CA PHE A 3 -18.47 19.98 -0.22
C PHE A 3 -18.81 21.41 0.20
N ILE A 4 -20.07 21.67 0.55
CA ILE A 4 -20.55 23.01 0.88
C ILE A 4 -20.99 23.03 2.35
N SER A 5 -20.53 24.04 3.10
CA SER A 5 -21.01 24.30 4.47
C SER A 5 -22.48 24.70 4.42
N ALA A 6 -23.35 23.94 5.08
CA ALA A 6 -24.77 24.27 5.17
C ALA A 6 -25.04 25.54 6.01
N ASN A 7 -24.14 25.91 6.91
CA ASN A 7 -24.29 27.10 7.75
C ASN A 7 -23.94 28.38 7.00
N ASP A 8 -22.84 28.34 6.24
CA ASP A 8 -22.23 29.54 5.64
C ASP A 8 -22.46 29.62 4.12
N GLY A 9 -22.90 28.53 3.49
CA GLY A 9 -23.05 28.43 2.04
C GLY A 9 -21.73 28.43 1.27
N ILE A 10 -20.60 28.25 1.97
CA ILE A 10 -19.25 28.34 1.40
C ILE A 10 -18.76 26.94 0.99
N SER A 11 -18.10 26.86 -0.17
CA SER A 11 -17.40 25.67 -0.63
C SER A 11 -16.19 25.40 0.27
N LEU A 12 -16.20 24.25 0.96
CA LEU A 12 -15.16 23.80 1.88
C LEU A 12 -14.04 23.06 1.14
N ALA A 13 -14.42 22.22 0.18
CA ALA A 13 -13.48 21.42 -0.59
C ALA A 13 -14.08 20.92 -1.89
N ASN A 14 -13.20 20.69 -2.85
CA ASN A 14 -13.51 20.00 -4.09
C ASN A 14 -12.80 18.63 -4.07
N GLY A 15 -13.59 17.58 -4.25
CA GLY A 15 -13.11 16.20 -4.35
C GLY A 15 -13.45 15.63 -5.71
N ASP A 16 -12.50 14.94 -6.34
CA ASP A 16 -12.78 14.21 -7.57
C ASP A 16 -12.86 12.71 -7.28
N HIS A 17 -13.98 12.10 -7.67
CA HIS A 17 -14.16 10.65 -7.71
C HIS A 17 -14.93 10.35 -9.00
N PRO A 18 -14.24 9.81 -10.02
CA PRO A 18 -14.86 9.52 -11.29
C PRO A 18 -15.95 8.45 -11.18
N MET A 19 -16.97 8.53 -12.04
CA MET A 19 -17.98 7.48 -12.21
C MET A 19 -18.77 7.12 -10.95
N VAL A 20 -18.86 8.03 -9.97
CA VAL A 20 -19.68 7.86 -8.78
C VAL A 20 -21.12 7.58 -9.18
N SER A 21 -21.63 6.44 -8.74
CA SER A 21 -23.02 6.07 -8.93
C SER A 21 -23.88 6.47 -7.73
N GLU A 22 -23.33 6.41 -6.52
CA GLU A 22 -24.09 6.63 -5.28
C GLU A 22 -23.27 7.38 -4.23
N ILE A 23 -23.96 8.11 -3.35
CA ILE A 23 -23.38 8.87 -2.26
C ILE A 23 -24.17 8.57 -0.99
N HIS A 24 -23.48 8.22 0.10
CA HIS A 24 -24.08 7.84 1.37
C HIS A 24 -23.40 8.56 2.54
N TRP A 25 -24.19 9.22 3.38
CA TRP A 25 -23.71 9.78 4.65
C TRP A 25 -23.73 8.72 5.75
N ASP A 26 -22.71 8.73 6.61
CA ASP A 26 -22.74 7.93 7.83
C ASP A 26 -23.83 8.46 8.78
N PRO A 27 -24.43 7.62 9.65
CA PRO A 27 -25.48 8.06 10.56
C PRO A 27 -25.07 9.17 11.54
N THR A 28 -23.77 9.46 11.69
CA THR A 28 -23.28 10.57 12.53
C THR A 28 -23.03 11.87 11.76
N GLY A 29 -23.06 11.85 10.42
CA GLY A 29 -22.80 13.01 9.55
C GLY A 29 -21.34 13.47 9.52
N ARG A 30 -20.41 12.68 10.06
CA ARG A 30 -18.97 13.01 10.10
C ARG A 30 -18.21 12.49 8.89
N TYR A 31 -18.75 11.47 8.23
CA TYR A 31 -18.13 10.82 7.09
C TYR A 31 -19.12 10.69 5.95
N LEU A 32 -18.59 10.87 4.75
CA LEU A 32 -19.29 10.64 3.50
C LEU A 32 -18.61 9.49 2.77
N SER A 33 -19.39 8.59 2.18
CA SER A 33 -18.89 7.58 1.25
C SER A 33 -19.47 7.82 -0.13
N THR A 34 -18.60 7.80 -1.12
CA THR A 34 -18.96 7.86 -2.53
C THR A 34 -18.63 6.52 -3.17
N VAL A 35 -19.55 5.97 -3.94
CA VAL A 35 -19.55 4.57 -4.35
C VAL A 35 -19.62 4.48 -5.86
N VAL A 36 -18.81 3.59 -6.43
CA VAL A 36 -18.88 3.16 -7.83
C VAL A 36 -19.40 1.73 -7.85
N SER A 37 -20.68 1.56 -8.19
CA SER A 37 -21.34 0.26 -8.23
C SER A 37 -21.18 -0.43 -9.59
N SER A 38 -20.97 -1.74 -9.52
CA SER A 38 -20.94 -2.70 -10.62
C SER A 38 -22.24 -2.74 -11.44
N PHE A 39 -23.36 -2.25 -10.88
CA PHE A 39 -24.61 -2.11 -11.63
C PHE A 39 -24.51 -1.08 -12.75
N TYR A 40 -23.79 0.02 -12.52
CA TYR A 40 -23.69 1.12 -13.47
C TYR A 40 -22.37 1.10 -14.23
N GLN A 41 -21.28 0.67 -13.58
CA GLN A 41 -19.94 0.68 -14.15
C GLN A 41 -19.27 -0.68 -13.98
N LYS A 42 -18.71 -1.26 -15.04
CA LYS A 42 -18.17 -2.64 -15.01
C LYS A 42 -16.82 -2.77 -14.30
N ASN A 43 -16.01 -1.73 -14.33
CA ASN A 43 -14.63 -1.72 -13.83
C ASN A 43 -14.43 -0.62 -12.77
N ASP A 44 -13.30 -0.62 -12.08
CA ASP A 44 -12.94 0.42 -11.09
C ASP A 44 -13.99 0.65 -10.00
N ASN A 45 -14.70 -0.43 -9.67
CA ASN A 45 -15.68 -0.43 -8.60
C ASN A 45 -14.99 -0.23 -7.24
N GLY A 46 -15.69 0.45 -6.33
CA GLY A 46 -15.12 0.73 -5.02
C GLY A 46 -15.88 1.80 -4.24
N VAL A 47 -15.37 2.06 -3.04
CA VAL A 47 -15.91 3.06 -2.12
C VAL A 47 -14.79 3.98 -1.69
N TRP A 48 -15.01 5.28 -1.81
CA TRP A 48 -14.11 6.29 -1.28
C TRP A 48 -14.75 6.94 -0.07
N PHE A 49 -14.01 7.02 1.01
CA PHE A 49 -14.43 7.62 2.26
C PHE A 49 -13.82 9.02 2.40
N TRP A 50 -14.67 9.95 2.81
CA TRP A 50 -14.35 11.36 2.99
C TRP A 50 -14.75 11.76 4.40
N ASN A 51 -14.06 12.74 4.97
CA ASN A 51 -14.61 13.45 6.14
C ASN A 51 -15.67 14.48 5.69
N SER A 52 -16.42 15.02 6.64
CA SER A 52 -17.45 16.04 6.39
C SER A 52 -16.94 17.34 5.77
N VAL A 53 -15.62 17.59 5.83
CA VAL A 53 -14.97 18.77 5.26
C VAL A 53 -14.51 18.53 3.81
N GLY A 54 -14.55 17.29 3.32
CA GLY A 54 -14.19 16.92 1.94
C GLY A 54 -12.76 16.42 1.73
N ARG A 55 -12.02 16.09 2.79
CA ARG A 55 -10.76 15.36 2.71
C ARG A 55 -11.04 13.87 2.48
N CYS A 56 -10.45 13.31 1.42
CA CYS A 56 -10.43 11.86 1.20
C CYS A 56 -9.57 11.18 2.28
N LEU A 57 -10.15 10.22 3.00
CA LEU A 57 -9.51 9.48 4.09
C LEU A 57 -8.97 8.14 3.61
N TYR A 58 -9.78 7.42 2.83
CA TYR A 58 -9.45 6.08 2.38
C TYR A 58 -10.18 5.73 1.09
N LYS A 59 -9.49 4.98 0.22
CA LYS A 59 -10.03 4.47 -1.04
C LYS A 59 -10.02 2.95 -0.96
N MET A 60 -11.19 2.35 -1.08
CA MET A 60 -11.39 0.92 -1.00
C MET A 60 -11.81 0.39 -2.37
N PRO A 61 -10.87 -0.07 -3.22
CA PRO A 61 -11.21 -0.73 -4.46
C PRO A 61 -11.89 -2.07 -4.15
N LEU A 62 -13.00 -2.36 -4.82
CA LEU A 62 -13.78 -3.58 -4.63
C LEU A 62 -14.33 -4.06 -5.96
N ASN A 63 -13.97 -5.26 -6.41
CA ASN A 63 -14.49 -5.82 -7.66
C ASN A 63 -15.95 -6.26 -7.49
N GLY A 64 -16.82 -5.87 -8.42
CA GLY A 64 -18.21 -6.33 -8.42
C GLY A 64 -19.06 -5.78 -7.26
N LEU A 65 -18.68 -4.62 -6.70
CA LEU A 65 -19.45 -3.97 -5.64
C LEU A 65 -20.86 -3.67 -6.13
N ARG A 66 -21.89 -4.29 -5.55
CA ARG A 66 -23.29 -4.06 -5.96
C ARG A 66 -23.97 -2.98 -5.15
N THR A 67 -23.91 -3.11 -3.83
CA THR A 67 -24.62 -2.26 -2.89
C THR A 67 -23.69 -1.84 -1.77
N PHE A 68 -23.86 -0.62 -1.31
CA PHE A 68 -23.19 -0.10 -0.12
C PHE A 68 -24.22 0.52 0.80
N ALA A 69 -24.09 0.27 2.10
CA ALA A 69 -24.88 0.94 3.12
C ALA A 69 -24.06 1.07 4.40
N TRP A 70 -24.16 2.22 5.04
CA TRP A 70 -23.68 2.36 6.41
C TRP A 70 -24.53 1.53 7.35
N ARG A 71 -23.89 0.92 8.35
CA ARG A 71 -24.63 0.23 9.42
C ARG A 71 -25.51 1.26 10.16
N PRO A 72 -26.84 1.07 10.22
CA PRO A 72 -27.71 1.95 10.97
C PRO A 72 -27.29 2.03 12.43
N ARG A 73 -27.31 3.24 13.00
CA ARG A 73 -26.95 3.46 14.40
C ARG A 73 -28.20 3.19 15.26
N PRO A 74 -28.12 2.29 16.26
CA PRO A 74 -29.22 2.07 17.19
C PRO A 74 -29.61 3.37 17.94
N PRO A 75 -30.87 3.49 18.40
CA PRO A 75 -31.31 4.61 19.20
C PRO A 75 -30.44 4.80 20.46
N THR A 76 -30.24 6.04 20.87
CA THR A 76 -29.47 6.35 22.07
C THR A 76 -30.20 5.87 23.32
N LEU A 77 -29.47 5.27 24.26
CA LEU A 77 -30.01 4.91 25.58
C LEU A 77 -30.17 6.12 26.52
N LEU A 78 -29.72 7.30 26.10
CA LEU A 78 -29.73 8.51 26.90
C LEU A 78 -31.11 9.17 26.92
N SER A 79 -31.49 9.70 28.08
CA SER A 79 -32.68 10.55 28.18
C SER A 79 -32.49 11.88 27.46
N ALA A 80 -33.60 12.56 27.15
CA ALA A 80 -33.56 13.88 26.52
C ALA A 80 -32.76 14.90 27.36
N GLU A 81 -32.90 14.84 28.69
CA GLU A 81 -32.16 15.71 29.62
C GLU A 81 -30.64 15.45 29.57
N GLN A 82 -30.23 14.18 29.54
CA GLN A 82 -28.82 13.81 29.42
C GLN A 82 -28.24 14.31 28.09
N LEU A 83 -28.98 14.17 26.99
CA LEU A 83 -28.55 14.69 25.69
C LEU A 83 -28.40 16.23 25.70
N GLN A 84 -29.32 16.95 26.35
CA GLN A 84 -29.19 18.40 26.49
C GLN A 84 -27.97 18.78 27.34
N ASN A 85 -27.75 18.09 28.45
CA ASN A 85 -26.60 18.33 29.32
C ASN A 85 -25.27 18.06 28.59
N ILE A 86 -25.20 17.03 27.74
CA ILE A 86 -24.03 16.77 26.89
C ILE A 86 -23.82 17.92 25.89
N LYS A 87 -24.89 18.35 25.20
CA LYS A 87 -24.81 19.48 24.24
C LYS A 87 -24.32 20.77 24.90
N LYS A 88 -24.80 21.09 26.10
CA LYS A 88 -24.36 22.26 26.87
C LYS A 88 -22.88 22.18 27.27
N ASN A 89 -22.40 20.98 27.60
CA ASN A 89 -21.03 20.75 28.04
C ASN A 89 -20.08 20.28 26.91
N MET A 90 -20.48 20.41 25.64
CA MET A 90 -19.75 19.84 24.51
C MET A 90 -18.32 20.38 24.39
N SER A 91 -18.09 21.66 24.73
CA SER A 91 -16.76 22.28 24.71
C SER A 91 -15.77 21.56 25.65
N LYS A 92 -16.21 21.16 26.85
CA LYS A 92 -15.39 20.39 27.80
C LYS A 92 -14.99 19.04 27.22
N TYR A 93 -15.96 18.34 26.62
CA TYR A 93 -15.72 17.02 26.02
C TYR A 93 -14.82 17.12 24.79
N ASN A 94 -14.99 18.13 23.95
CA ASN A 94 -14.13 18.34 22.77
C ASN A 94 -12.65 18.45 23.17
N THR A 95 -12.33 19.28 24.16
CA THR A 95 -10.95 19.43 24.64
C THR A 95 -10.41 18.15 25.26
N HIS A 96 -11.24 17.47 26.07
CA HIS A 96 -10.86 16.21 26.69
C HIS A 96 -10.52 15.13 25.66
N PHE A 97 -11.45 14.85 24.73
CA PHE A 97 -11.27 13.82 23.71
C PHE A 97 -10.18 14.18 22.70
N ALA A 98 -10.03 15.45 22.33
CA ALA A 98 -8.93 15.88 21.46
C ALA A 98 -7.56 15.62 22.09
N ASN A 99 -7.42 15.83 23.41
CA ASN A 99 -6.19 15.53 24.14
C ASN A 99 -5.94 14.02 24.23
N GLU A 100 -6.96 13.22 24.54
CA GLU A 100 -6.85 11.76 24.56
C GLU A 100 -6.48 11.19 23.19
N ASP A 101 -7.14 11.63 22.12
CA ASP A 101 -6.86 11.21 20.75
C ASP A 101 -5.42 11.56 20.35
N LYS A 102 -4.93 12.75 20.71
CA LYS A 102 -3.53 13.15 20.48
C LYS A 102 -2.54 12.24 21.20
N MET A 103 -2.83 11.87 22.46
CA MET A 103 -2.00 10.97 23.25
C MET A 103 -1.98 9.55 22.67
N LEU A 104 -3.15 9.03 22.25
CA LEU A 104 -3.26 7.72 21.61
C LEU A 104 -2.54 7.65 20.27
N ALA A 105 -2.70 8.67 19.42
CA ALA A 105 -1.99 8.76 18.15
C ALA A 105 -0.47 8.76 18.33
N SER A 106 0.04 9.48 19.35
CA SER A 106 1.46 9.51 19.70
C SER A 106 1.97 8.13 20.14
N LYS A 107 1.20 7.43 21.01
CA LYS A 107 1.57 6.10 21.51
C LYS A 107 1.59 5.04 20.39
N ALA A 108 0.55 4.98 19.56
CA ALA A 108 0.44 4.01 18.47
C ALA A 108 1.53 4.24 17.41
N SER A 109 1.86 5.50 17.12
CA SER A 109 2.94 5.84 16.20
C SER A 109 4.31 5.43 16.76
N ARG A 110 4.55 5.67 18.06
CA ARG A 110 5.82 5.33 18.70
C ARG A 110 6.11 3.83 18.67
N GLU A 111 5.16 3.00 19.06
CA GLU A 111 5.37 1.54 19.10
C GLU A 111 5.67 0.95 17.71
N LEU A 112 4.93 1.38 16.69
CA LEU A 112 5.17 0.97 15.32
C LEU A 112 6.53 1.46 14.79
N LEU A 113 6.89 2.70 15.12
CA LEU A 113 8.14 3.32 14.69
C LEU A 113 9.34 2.67 15.37
N GLU A 114 9.27 2.40 16.67
CA GLU A 114 10.29 1.67 17.43
C GLU A 114 10.50 0.26 16.86
N LYS A 115 9.43 -0.47 16.53
CA LYS A 115 9.53 -1.78 15.87
C LYS A 115 10.23 -1.68 14.52
N ARG A 116 9.86 -0.69 13.69
CA ARG A 116 10.50 -0.45 12.39
C ARG A 116 11.97 -0.08 12.54
N GLN A 117 12.29 0.80 13.49
CA GLN A 117 13.65 1.25 13.75
C GLN A 117 14.52 0.11 14.26
N ARG A 118 13.99 -0.75 15.12
CA ARG A 118 14.67 -1.97 15.58
C ARG A 118 14.99 -2.90 14.41
N LEU A 119 14.00 -3.25 13.58
CA LEU A 119 14.21 -4.12 12.41
C LEU A 119 15.23 -3.53 11.42
N LEU A 120 15.17 -2.21 11.19
CA LEU A 120 16.15 -1.50 10.35
C LEU A 120 17.56 -1.57 10.94
N SER A 121 17.69 -1.40 12.27
CA SER A 121 18.99 -1.47 12.94
C SER A 121 19.58 -2.88 12.90
N GLU A 122 18.77 -3.92 13.12
CA GLU A 122 19.16 -5.33 13.02
C GLU A 122 19.60 -5.67 11.59
N PHE A 123 18.82 -5.27 10.58
CA PHE A 123 19.17 -5.46 9.18
C PHE A 123 20.46 -4.73 8.79
N THR A 124 20.62 -3.48 9.24
CA THR A 124 21.82 -2.68 8.95
C THR A 124 23.06 -3.29 9.59
N ALA A 125 22.95 -3.77 10.83
CA ALA A 125 24.05 -4.46 11.52
C ALA A 125 24.46 -5.74 10.77
N TRP A 126 23.48 -6.57 10.38
CA TRP A 126 23.72 -7.77 9.58
C TRP A 126 24.39 -7.45 8.24
N LYS A 127 23.84 -6.50 7.48
CA LYS A 127 24.37 -6.05 6.18
C LYS A 127 25.81 -5.57 6.32
N ASN A 128 26.09 -4.74 7.32
CA ASN A 128 27.43 -4.22 7.56
C ASN A 128 28.41 -5.32 7.97
N GLY A 129 27.95 -6.35 8.71
CA GLY A 129 28.73 -7.54 9.02
C GLY A 129 29.17 -8.29 7.77
N ILE A 130 28.23 -8.55 6.85
CA ILE A 130 28.52 -9.18 5.56
C ILE A 130 29.46 -8.33 4.73
N ILE A 131 29.22 -7.02 4.61
CA ILE A 131 30.08 -6.12 3.84
C ILE A 131 31.50 -6.12 4.42
N LYS A 132 31.63 -6.07 5.75
CA LYS A 132 32.93 -6.10 6.41
C LYS A 132 33.68 -7.40 6.14
N GLN A 133 33.00 -8.54 6.25
CA GLN A 133 33.58 -9.84 5.92
C GLN A 133 34.00 -9.91 4.44
N TYR A 134 33.11 -9.46 3.56
CA TYR A 134 33.37 -9.38 2.12
C TYR A 134 34.59 -8.50 1.82
N GLN A 135 34.76 -7.38 2.51
CA GLN A 135 35.92 -6.51 2.34
C GLN A 135 37.21 -7.13 2.90
N SER A 136 37.15 -7.84 4.05
CA SER A 136 38.33 -8.50 4.61
C SER A 136 38.86 -9.64 3.74
N GLU A 137 37.96 -10.38 3.09
CA GLU A 137 38.31 -11.49 2.19
C GLU A 137 38.74 -11.01 0.79
N LYS A 138 38.76 -9.68 0.53
CA LYS A 138 39.02 -9.14 -0.80
C LYS A 138 40.39 -9.56 -1.35
N SER A 139 41.44 -9.50 -0.53
CA SER A 139 42.80 -9.88 -0.95
C SER A 139 42.90 -11.36 -1.33
N GLU A 140 42.28 -12.24 -0.55
CA GLU A 140 42.22 -13.68 -0.83
C GLU A 140 41.43 -13.98 -2.11
N ARG A 141 40.29 -13.30 -2.31
CA ARG A 141 39.52 -13.43 -3.55
C ARG A 141 40.33 -13.00 -4.79
N ILE A 142 41.09 -11.92 -4.70
CA ILE A 142 41.97 -11.47 -5.78
C ILE A 142 43.08 -12.49 -6.03
N ALA A 143 43.69 -13.04 -4.99
CA ALA A 143 44.74 -14.06 -5.14
C ALA A 143 44.22 -15.35 -5.80
N LEU A 144 43.00 -15.79 -5.47
CA LEU A 144 42.38 -16.98 -6.05
C LEU A 144 41.88 -16.77 -7.49
N ARG A 145 41.40 -15.56 -7.82
CA ARG A 145 40.79 -15.25 -9.14
C ARG A 145 41.76 -14.60 -10.12
N GLY A 146 42.90 -14.10 -9.65
CA GLY A 146 43.90 -13.38 -10.47
C GLY A 146 43.51 -11.96 -10.88
N MET A 147 42.29 -11.49 -10.56
CA MET A 147 41.79 -10.16 -10.90
C MET A 147 40.72 -9.67 -9.90
N ASP A 148 40.59 -8.36 -9.73
CA ASP A 148 39.55 -7.74 -8.89
C ASP A 148 38.23 -7.65 -9.64
N THR A 149 37.37 -8.65 -9.46
CA THR A 149 36.04 -8.74 -10.10
C THR A 149 35.06 -7.65 -9.66
N ASP A 150 35.29 -6.97 -8.53
CA ASP A 150 34.37 -5.95 -8.02
C ASP A 150 34.44 -4.63 -8.82
N ASN A 151 35.55 -4.41 -9.52
CA ASN A 151 35.80 -3.21 -10.33
C ASN A 151 35.83 -3.51 -11.84
N VAL A 152 35.44 -4.71 -12.26
CA VAL A 152 35.33 -5.04 -13.68
C VAL A 152 34.09 -4.36 -14.23
N THR A 153 34.27 -3.16 -14.80
CA THR A 153 33.36 -2.68 -15.82
C THR A 153 33.29 -3.74 -16.91
N ALA A 154 32.08 -4.12 -17.30
CA ALA A 154 31.76 -5.20 -18.23
C ALA A 154 32.22 -4.92 -19.67
N ASP A 155 33.52 -4.67 -19.87
CA ASP A 155 34.13 -4.36 -21.17
C ASP A 155 34.77 -5.60 -21.82
N GLY A 156 34.46 -6.78 -21.32
CA GLY A 156 35.02 -8.03 -21.82
C GLY A 156 34.06 -9.19 -21.65
N GLN A 157 32.87 -9.09 -22.23
CA GLN A 157 32.12 -10.31 -22.58
C GLN A 157 32.95 -11.04 -23.63
N THR A 158 33.72 -12.05 -23.20
CA THR A 158 34.30 -13.02 -24.13
C THR A 158 33.17 -14.00 -24.44
N GLU A 159 32.58 -13.90 -25.62
CA GLU A 159 31.62 -14.89 -26.11
C GLU A 159 32.37 -16.21 -26.35
N GLU A 160 32.20 -17.18 -25.45
CA GLU A 160 32.65 -18.55 -25.67
C GLU A 160 31.56 -19.33 -26.43
N GLU A 161 31.73 -19.49 -27.74
CA GLU A 161 30.92 -20.40 -28.55
C GLU A 161 31.35 -21.85 -28.29
N LEU A 162 30.48 -22.65 -27.66
CA LEU A 162 30.68 -24.08 -27.45
C LEU A 162 29.89 -24.89 -28.49
N GLU A 163 30.59 -25.48 -29.46
CA GLU A 163 29.99 -26.46 -30.36
C GLU A 163 29.87 -27.84 -29.67
N ILE A 164 28.64 -28.23 -29.35
CA ILE A 164 28.33 -29.55 -28.78
C ILE A 164 27.86 -30.47 -29.91
N ILE A 165 28.58 -31.56 -30.16
CA ILE A 165 28.17 -32.59 -31.12
C ILE A 165 27.00 -33.38 -30.51
N VAL A 166 25.77 -33.08 -30.94
CA VAL A 166 24.53 -33.60 -30.33
C VAL A 166 24.26 -35.08 -30.66
N SER A 167 24.72 -35.61 -31.81
CA SER A 167 24.74 -37.06 -32.08
C SER A 167 25.36 -37.37 -33.45
N THR A 168 25.89 -38.59 -33.61
CA THR A 168 26.37 -39.10 -34.90
C THR A 168 25.50 -40.26 -35.37
N VAL A 169 24.85 -40.12 -36.53
CA VAL A 169 24.07 -41.21 -37.13
C VAL A 169 24.92 -41.93 -38.18
N LYS A 170 25.24 -43.20 -37.94
CA LYS A 170 25.86 -44.07 -38.94
C LYS A 170 24.79 -44.61 -39.89
N LYS A 171 24.86 -44.22 -41.16
CA LYS A 171 24.03 -44.80 -42.23
C LYS A 171 24.88 -45.82 -42.99
N VAL A 172 24.49 -47.09 -42.95
CA VAL A 172 25.12 -48.15 -43.74
C VAL A 172 24.60 -48.03 -45.16
N VAL A 173 25.46 -47.59 -46.08
CA VAL A 173 25.16 -47.58 -47.51
C VAL A 173 25.48 -48.96 -48.07
N ARG A 174 24.47 -49.67 -48.56
CA ARG A 174 24.69 -50.87 -49.38
C ARG A 174 25.06 -50.43 -50.79
N ARG A 175 26.19 -50.94 -51.31
CA ARG A 175 26.50 -50.85 -52.74
C ARG A 175 25.46 -51.67 -53.48
N ASN A 176 24.71 -51.05 -54.39
CA ASN A 176 24.06 -51.78 -55.46
C ASN A 176 25.19 -52.30 -56.37
N THR A 177 25.49 -53.58 -56.25
CA THR A 177 26.03 -54.36 -57.35
C THR A 177 24.83 -54.91 -58.10
N ASP A 178 24.41 -54.20 -59.13
CA ASP A 178 23.62 -54.79 -60.20
C ASP A 178 24.50 -54.71 -61.46
N ASP A 179 24.74 -55.90 -62.04
CA ASP A 179 25.23 -56.10 -63.41
C ASP A 179 24.29 -55.46 -64.45
#